data_AF-A0A960IMK6-F1
#
_entry.id   AF-A0A960IMK6-F1
#
_cell.length_a   1.000
_cell.length_b   1.000
_cell.length_c   1.000
_cell.angle_alpha   90.00
_cell.angle_beta   90.00
_cell.angle_gamma   90.00
#
_symmetry.space_group_name_H-M   'P 1'
#
loop_
_entity.id
_entity.type
_entity.pdbx_description
1 polymer ?
#
loop_
_entity_poly.entity_id
_entity_poly.type
_entity_poly.pdbx_seq_one_letter_code
_entity_poly.pdbx_strand_id
1 'polypeptide(L)'
;MATATHRPPVAERALGAERRARVGRVVPEEEYGLLETEEGRELFFHRSSVQGDFHRLLPGAPVRFAEALGEDGPEAVWVLPLER
;
A
#
# COMPACT_ATOMS: atom_id res chain seq x y z
N MET A 1 -2.21 -19.95 23.96
CA MET A 1 -1.97 -20.32 22.55
C MET A 1 -3.19 -19.89 21.75
N ALA A 2 -3.18 -18.68 21.20
CA ALA A 2 -4.28 -18.19 20.36
C ALA A 2 -3.68 -17.69 19.04
N THR A 3 -3.63 -18.57 18.06
CA THR A 3 -3.46 -18.22 16.65
C THR A 3 -4.81 -17.74 16.14
N ALA A 4 -5.16 -16.48 16.43
CA ALA A 4 -6.29 -15.84 15.80
C ALA A 4 -5.77 -15.03 14.60
N THR A 5 -5.63 -15.68 13.44
CA THR A 5 -5.68 -14.97 12.16
C THR A 5 -7.12 -14.51 11.97
N HIS A 6 -7.51 -13.49 12.72
CA HIS A 6 -8.76 -12.77 12.51
C HIS A 6 -8.40 -11.46 11.82
N ARG A 7 -8.24 -11.51 10.49
CA ARG A 7 -8.23 -10.28 9.69
C ARG A 7 -9.67 -9.74 9.80
N PRO A 8 -9.92 -8.59 10.45
CA PRO A 8 -11.26 -8.12 10.68
C PRO A 8 -11.92 -7.75 9.33
N PRO A 9 -13.27 -7.73 9.25
CA PRO A 9 -14.04 -7.35 8.06
C PRO A 9 -14.01 -5.84 7.79
N VAL A 10 -12.84 -5.20 7.92
CA VAL A 10 -12.62 -3.77 7.68
C VAL A 10 -12.21 -3.49 6.23
N ALA A 11 -11.68 -4.50 5.52
CA ALA A 11 -11.28 -4.36 4.12
C ALA A 11 -12.45 -3.88 3.22
N GLU A 12 -13.67 -4.37 3.44
CA GLU A 12 -14.82 -4.02 2.59
C GLU A 12 -15.33 -2.58 2.73
N ARG A 13 -15.12 -1.94 3.89
CA ARG A 13 -15.47 -0.52 4.08
C ARG A 13 -14.33 0.44 3.72
N ALA A 14 -13.08 -0.04 3.71
CA ALA A 14 -11.92 0.69 3.20
C ALA A 14 -11.84 0.68 1.66
N LEU A 15 -12.46 -0.31 0.99
CA LEU A 15 -12.62 -0.36 -0.48
C LEU A 15 -13.48 0.79 -1.06
N GLY A 16 -14.11 1.61 -0.22
CA GLY A 16 -14.90 2.77 -0.65
C GLY A 16 -14.09 3.97 -1.14
N ALA A 17 -12.78 4.00 -0.90
CA ALA A 17 -11.89 5.04 -1.41
C ALA A 17 -10.75 4.37 -2.17
N GLU A 18 -11.01 3.93 -3.41
CA GLU A 18 -9.95 3.57 -4.35
C GLU A 18 -9.10 4.82 -4.63
N ARG A 19 -8.09 5.06 -3.79
CA ARG A 19 -7.20 6.21 -3.94
C ARG A 19 -6.14 5.88 -4.97
N ARG A 20 -5.72 6.90 -5.71
CA ARG A 20 -4.64 6.79 -6.70
C ARG A 20 -3.42 7.54 -6.19
N ALA A 21 -2.27 6.96 -6.48
CA ALA A 21 -0.97 7.53 -6.18
C ALA A 21 0.04 7.03 -7.20
N ARG A 22 1.26 7.51 -7.08
CA ARG A 22 2.43 6.96 -7.77
C ARG A 22 3.36 6.34 -6.76
N VAL A 23 4.16 5.39 -7.20
CA VAL A 23 5.30 4.93 -6.40
C VAL A 23 6.32 6.06 -6.32
N GLY A 24 6.58 6.60 -5.14
CA GLY A 24 7.66 7.57 -4.93
C GLY A 24 9.02 6.86 -4.86
N ARG A 25 9.11 5.83 -4.01
CA ARG A 25 10.32 5.03 -3.83
C ARG A 25 9.99 3.58 -3.46
N VAL A 26 10.89 2.66 -3.82
CA VAL A 26 10.90 1.27 -3.35
C VAL A 26 12.28 0.97 -2.77
N VAL A 27 12.33 0.30 -1.62
CA VAL A 27 13.58 -0.17 -0.99
C VAL A 27 13.48 -1.70 -0.87
N PRO A 28 13.89 -2.46 -1.90
CA PRO A 28 13.68 -3.91 -1.93
C PRO A 28 14.37 -4.67 -0.81
N GLU A 29 15.53 -4.17 -0.35
CA GLU A 29 16.34 -4.76 0.73
C GLU A 29 15.64 -4.67 2.09
N GLU A 30 14.80 -3.65 2.29
CA GLU A 30 14.05 -3.42 3.52
C GLU A 30 12.56 -3.78 3.39
N GLU A 31 12.15 -4.36 2.25
CA GLU A 31 10.79 -4.83 1.97
C GLU A 31 9.68 -3.76 2.11
N TYR A 32 9.98 -2.48 1.87
CA TYR A 32 8.99 -1.40 1.88
C TYR A 32 9.13 -0.40 0.72
N GLY A 33 8.14 0.47 0.58
CA GLY A 33 8.21 1.65 -0.28
C GLY A 33 7.34 2.79 0.22
N LEU A 34 7.36 3.88 -0.55
CA LEU A 34 6.55 5.08 -0.32
C LEU A 34 5.70 5.36 -1.56
N LEU A 35 4.42 5.67 -1.35
CA LEU A 35 3.54 6.21 -2.37
C LEU A 35 3.48 7.73 -2.26
N GLU A 36 3.50 8.42 -3.39
CA GLU A 36 3.26 9.84 -3.50
C GLU A 36 1.84 10.07 -4.00
N THR A 37 1.00 10.70 -3.18
CA THR A 37 -0.37 11.09 -3.58
C THR A 37 -0.35 12.34 -4.45
N GLU A 38 -1.43 12.61 -5.19
CA GLU A 38 -1.56 13.83 -6.00
C GLU A 38 -1.52 15.13 -5.16
N GLU A 39 -1.73 15.03 -3.84
CA GLU A 39 -1.65 16.14 -2.89
C GLU A 39 -0.22 16.35 -2.35
N GLY A 40 0.75 15.55 -2.79
CA GLY A 40 2.14 15.61 -2.34
C GLY A 40 2.38 14.96 -0.96
N ARG A 41 1.47 14.08 -0.50
CA ARG A 41 1.68 13.30 0.72
C ARG A 41 2.43 12.01 0.41
N GLU A 42 3.32 11.62 1.30
CA GLU A 42 4.00 10.33 1.25
C GLU A 42 3.31 9.33 2.19
N LEU A 43 3.01 8.15 1.68
CA LEU A 43 2.40 7.06 2.45
C LEU A 43 3.27 5.82 2.40
N PHE A 44 3.60 5.29 3.57
CA PHE A 44 4.34 4.04 3.71
C PHE A 44 3.52 2.84 3.24
N PHE A 45 4.17 1.87 2.58
CA PHE A 45 3.60 0.55 2.36
C PHE A 45 4.66 -0.54 2.55
N HIS A 46 4.27 -1.63 3.20
CA HIS A 46 5.09 -2.83 3.26
C HIS A 46 4.91 -3.69 1.99
N ARG A 47 5.88 -4.55 1.67
CA ARG A 47 5.81 -5.57 0.60
C ARG A 47 4.50 -6.37 0.67
N SER A 48 4.08 -6.74 1.88
CA SER A 48 2.87 -7.53 2.15
C SER A 48 1.57 -6.82 1.74
N SER A 49 1.61 -5.49 1.60
CA SER A 49 0.48 -4.69 1.15
C SER A 49 0.33 -4.69 -0.37
N VAL A 50 1.34 -5.17 -1.12
CA VAL A 50 1.32 -5.15 -2.59
C VAL A 50 0.59 -6.35 -3.15
N GLN A 51 -0.38 -6.05 -4.01
CA GLN A 51 -1.10 -7.02 -4.81
C GLN A 51 -0.28 -7.32 -6.08
N GLY A 52 0.57 -8.34 -6.01
CA GLY A 52 1.42 -8.78 -7.11
C GLY A 52 2.89 -8.86 -6.75
N ASP A 53 3.76 -8.63 -7.72
CA ASP A 53 5.21 -8.71 -7.53
C ASP A 53 5.78 -7.35 -7.08
N PHE A 54 6.14 -7.27 -5.80
CA PHE A 54 6.74 -6.09 -5.20
C PHE A 54 8.07 -5.68 -5.89
N HIS A 55 8.87 -6.64 -6.35
CA HIS A 55 10.16 -6.33 -6.97
C HIS A 55 10.01 -5.75 -8.38
N ARG A 56 8.80 -5.79 -8.96
CA ARG A 56 8.48 -5.15 -10.24
C ARG A 56 7.93 -3.73 -10.09
N LEU A 57 7.69 -3.25 -8.87
CA LEU A 57 7.28 -1.87 -8.65
C LEU A 57 8.45 -0.93 -8.94
N LEU A 58 8.19 0.04 -9.81
CA LEU A 58 9.15 1.06 -10.20
C LEU A 58 8.66 2.43 -9.73
N PRO A 59 9.57 3.33 -9.28
CA PRO A 59 9.23 4.72 -9.06
C PRO A 59 8.51 5.35 -10.26
N GLY A 60 7.48 6.16 -10.00
CA GLY A 60 6.60 6.78 -10.98
C GLY A 60 5.43 5.93 -11.46
N ALA A 61 5.44 4.62 -11.18
CA ALA A 61 4.36 3.71 -11.58
C ALA A 61 3.03 4.10 -10.90
N PRO A 62 1.92 4.21 -11.64
CA PRO A 62 0.62 4.48 -11.04
C PRO A 62 0.11 3.27 -10.28
N VAL A 63 -0.49 3.51 -9.13
CA VAL A 63 -1.08 2.47 -8.28
C VAL A 63 -2.47 2.89 -7.79
N ARG A 64 -3.29 1.90 -7.46
CA ARG A 64 -4.43 2.04 -6.55
C ARG A 64 -4.04 1.54 -5.17
N PHE A 65 -4.60 2.15 -4.14
CA PHE A 65 -4.38 1.71 -2.76
C PHE A 65 -5.60 2.07 -1.90
N ALA A 66 -5.66 1.46 -0.72
CA ALA A 66 -6.50 1.89 0.39
C ALA A 66 -5.61 2.42 1.52
N GLU A 67 -6.11 3.34 2.31
CA GLU A 67 -5.39 3.92 3.46
C GLU A 67 -5.91 3.28 4.75
N ALA A 68 -4.99 2.92 5.66
CA ALA A 68 -5.30 2.39 6.98
C ALA A 68 -4.48 3.10 8.06
N LEU A 69 -4.93 3.05 9.31
CA LEU A 69 -4.14 3.53 10.45
C LEU A 69 -3.16 2.42 10.89
N GLY A 70 -1.88 2.60 10.58
CA GLY A 70 -0.78 1.74 11.02
C GLY A 70 -0.18 2.20 12.36
N GLU A 71 0.95 1.60 12.74
CA GLU A 71 1.63 1.90 14.01
C GLU A 71 2.24 3.30 14.07
N ASP A 72 2.86 3.76 12.98
CA ASP A 72 3.51 5.08 12.86
C ASP A 72 2.62 6.14 12.18
N GLY A 73 1.32 5.85 12.03
CA GLY A 73 0.36 6.72 11.38
C GLY A 73 -0.26 6.11 10.11
N PRO A 74 -0.83 6.95 9.22
CA PRO A 74 -1.49 6.46 8.01
C PRO A 74 -0.53 5.70 7.08
N GLU A 75 -0.94 4.51 6.67
CA GLU A 75 -0.21 3.66 5.72
C GLU A 75 -1.08 3.24 4.53
N ALA A 76 -0.43 2.94 3.42
CA ALA A 76 -1.06 2.37 2.24
C ALA A 76 -1.11 0.84 2.33
N VAL A 77 -2.32 0.31 2.27
CA VAL A 77 -2.65 -1.11 2.22
C VAL A 77 -3.30 -1.44 0.88
N TRP A 78 -3.25 -2.71 0.47
CA TRP A 78 -3.90 -3.18 -0.76
C TRP A 78 -3.43 -2.40 -2.01
N VAL A 79 -2.12 -2.26 -2.14
CA VAL A 79 -1.45 -1.54 -3.22
C VAL A 79 -1.49 -2.38 -4.50
N LEU A 80 -2.31 -1.96 -5.45
CA LEU A 80 -2.47 -2.60 -6.75
C LEU A 80 -1.76 -1.76 -7.83
N PRO A 81 -0.70 -2.29 -8.47
CA PRO A 81 -0.12 -1.67 -9.64
C PRO A 81 -1.17 -1.53 -10.74
N LEU A 82 -1.34 -0.32 -11.27
CA LEU A 82 -2.14 -0.10 -12.47
C LEU A 82 -1.21 -0.30 -13.67
N GLU A 83 -1.23 -1.51 -14.24
CA GLU A 83 -0.38 -1.89 -15.37
C GLU A 83 -0.43 -0.86 -16.52
N ARG A 84 0.67 -0.80 -17.28
CA ARG A 84 0.71 -0.37 -18.68
C ARG A 84 1.14 -1.55 -19.51
#